data_AF-X1L0V9-F1
#
_entry.id   AF-X1L0V9-F1
#
_cell.length_a   1.000
_cell.length_b   1.000
_cell.length_c   1.000
_cell.angle_alpha   90.00
_cell.angle_beta   90.00
_cell.angle_gamma   90.00
#
_symmetry.space_group_name_H-M   'P 1'
#
loop_
_entity.id
_entity.type
_entity.pdbx_description
1 polymer ?
#
loop_
_entity_poly.entity_id
_entity_poly.type
_entity_poly.pdbx_seq_one_letter_code
_entity_poly.pdbx_strand_id
1 'polypeptide(L)'
;ALIVASLLPTILVPKLVPESPAEIEGIKLNYITAGVVLAILTAVLSIPFFLRGIKEKEEVQEQFEKRPSFLKSLKITFTNKEFIKFVIANTCVWYVFNILPTILTLYFVHVFGLSGNSIIIGISLMLSFVIAALIMPLHRKLGAKIGMRNAFMVTLALWICALFPFVLVSGEEFLILGVIITALNGIPLSGALFYVDILHADV
;
A
#
# COMPACT_ATOMS: atom_id res chain seq x y z
N ALA A 1 1.18 5.24 10.89
CA ALA A 1 0.94 3.80 10.65
C ALA A 1 1.94 3.23 9.63
N LEU A 2 1.89 3.63 8.35
CA LEU A 2 2.70 3.03 7.28
C LEU A 2 4.23 3.13 7.47
N ILE A 3 4.73 4.27 7.96
CA ILE A 3 6.18 4.46 8.27
C ILE A 3 6.66 3.51 9.37
N VAL A 4 5.86 3.34 10.42
CA VAL A 4 6.15 2.40 11.51
C VAL A 4 6.04 0.97 11.00
N ALA A 5 5.05 0.67 10.17
CA ALA A 5 4.87 -0.65 9.58
C ALA A 5 5.98 -1.04 8.59
N SER A 6 6.63 -0.07 7.92
CA SER A 6 7.71 -0.35 6.98
C SER A 6 9.09 -0.45 7.66
N LEU A 7 9.34 0.32 8.72
CA LEU A 7 10.65 0.39 9.37
C LEU A 7 10.78 -0.55 10.59
N LEU A 8 9.71 -0.73 11.36
CA LEU A 8 9.77 -1.54 12.58
C LEU A 8 10.10 -3.02 12.33
N PRO A 9 9.54 -3.69 11.30
CA PRO A 9 9.91 -5.07 11.01
C PRO A 9 11.38 -5.23 10.64
N THR A 10 11.97 -4.25 9.96
CA THR A 10 13.38 -4.35 9.55
C THR A 10 14.35 -4.16 10.70
N ILE A 11 13.96 -3.41 11.74
CA ILE A 11 14.71 -3.29 12.99
C ILE A 11 14.63 -4.60 13.80
N LEU A 12 13.45 -5.23 13.85
CA LEU A 12 13.21 -6.45 14.63
C LEU A 12 13.68 -7.73 13.91
N VAL A 13 13.78 -7.68 12.58
CA VAL A 13 14.20 -8.79 11.72
C VAL A 13 15.41 -8.35 10.89
N PRO A 14 16.65 -8.55 11.40
CA PRO A 14 17.88 -8.13 10.75
C PRO A 14 18.12 -8.80 9.38
N LYS A 15 17.65 -10.05 9.22
CA LYS A 15 17.66 -10.82 7.97
C LYS A 15 16.23 -11.11 7.54
N LEU A 16 15.75 -10.36 6.54
CA LEU A 16 14.39 -10.53 6.00
C LEU A 16 14.25 -11.73 5.05
N VAL A 17 15.36 -12.28 4.57
CA VAL A 17 15.37 -13.42 3.68
C VAL A 17 16.46 -14.39 4.18
N PRO A 18 16.12 -15.67 4.42
CA PRO A 18 17.10 -16.67 4.81
C PRO A 18 18.02 -17.00 3.63
N GLU A 19 19.33 -17.11 3.88
CA GLU A 19 20.32 -17.51 2.86
C GLU A 19 20.55 -19.03 2.85
N SER A 20 20.25 -19.72 3.96
CA SER A 20 20.35 -21.18 4.07
C SER A 20 19.22 -21.79 4.89
N PRO A 21 18.92 -23.08 4.71
CA PRO A 21 17.91 -23.78 5.51
C PRO A 21 18.17 -23.74 7.02
N ALA A 22 19.43 -23.68 7.44
CA ALA A 22 19.83 -23.62 8.84
C ALA A 22 19.47 -22.28 9.51
N GLU A 23 19.36 -21.19 8.74
CA GLU A 23 18.98 -19.88 9.26
C GLU A 23 17.47 -19.71 9.51
N ILE A 24 16.65 -20.60 8.94
CA ILE A 24 15.18 -20.52 8.99
C ILE A 24 14.70 -20.54 10.44
N GLU A 25 15.24 -21.42 11.28
CA GLU A 25 14.81 -21.54 12.68
C GLU A 25 15.12 -20.28 13.49
N GLY A 26 16.30 -19.68 13.29
CA GLY A 26 16.71 -18.44 13.96
C GLY A 26 15.89 -17.23 13.50
N ILE A 27 15.61 -17.13 12.20
CA ILE A 27 14.83 -16.03 11.62
C ILE A 27 13.34 -16.13 12.01
N LYS A 28 12.79 -17.34 12.13
CA LYS A 28 11.38 -17.58 12.50
C LYS A 28 11.03 -16.92 13.84
N LEU A 29 11.92 -16.97 14.83
CA LEU A 29 11.69 -16.33 16.13
C LEU A 29 11.64 -14.80 16.01
N ASN A 30 12.48 -14.20 15.16
CA ASN A 30 12.45 -12.76 14.90
C ASN A 30 11.14 -12.33 14.24
N TYR A 31 10.63 -13.12 13.28
CA TYR A 31 9.32 -12.86 12.65
C TYR A 31 8.16 -12.97 13.64
N ILE A 32 8.16 -13.99 14.51
CA ILE A 32 7.15 -14.13 15.56
C ILE A 32 7.20 -12.92 16.50
N THR A 33 8.40 -12.52 16.93
CA THR A 33 8.60 -11.35 17.80
C THR A 33 8.10 -10.07 17.12
N ALA A 34 8.45 -9.85 15.86
CA ALA A 34 7.98 -8.71 15.08
C ALA A 34 6.44 -8.71 14.93
N GLY A 35 5.84 -9.88 14.69
CA GLY A 35 4.40 -10.06 14.63
C GLY A 35 3.70 -9.72 15.95
N VAL A 36 4.24 -10.18 17.08
CA VAL A 36 3.70 -9.87 18.42
C VAL A 36 3.80 -8.38 18.72
N VAL A 37 4.94 -7.75 18.44
CA VAL A 37 5.11 -6.30 18.65
C VAL A 37 4.13 -5.50 17.79
N LEU A 38 3.98 -5.85 16.51
CA LEU A 38 3.02 -5.21 15.61
C LEU A 38 1.56 -5.43 16.03
N ALA A 39 1.23 -6.62 16.54
CA ALA A 39 -0.10 -6.93 17.06
C ALA A 39 -0.43 -6.07 18.29
N ILE A 40 0.50 -5.96 19.25
CA ILE A 40 0.35 -5.11 20.44
C ILE A 40 0.21 -3.65 20.03
N LEU A 41 1.07 -3.16 19.14
CA LEU A 41 1.04 -1.77 18.69
C LEU A 41 -0.26 -1.44 17.97
N THR A 42 -0.72 -2.32 17.08
CA THR A 42 -2.02 -2.18 16.41
C THR A 42 -3.17 -2.19 17.42
N ALA A 43 -3.19 -3.12 18.37
CA ALA A 43 -4.22 -3.19 19.39
C ALA A 43 -4.28 -1.92 20.25
N VAL A 44 -3.14 -1.45 20.75
CA VAL A 44 -3.05 -0.24 21.58
C VAL A 44 -3.52 1.00 20.82
N LEU A 45 -3.19 1.11 19.53
CA LEU A 45 -3.61 2.25 18.71
C LEU A 45 -5.07 2.16 18.27
N SER A 46 -5.60 0.96 18.00
CA SER A 46 -6.96 0.76 17.48
C SER A 46 -8.03 0.69 18.57
N ILE A 47 -7.74 0.15 19.76
CA ILE A 47 -8.71 0.00 20.87
C ILE A 47 -9.38 1.33 21.24
N PRO A 48 -8.67 2.48 21.36
CA PRO A 48 -9.32 3.76 21.63
C PRO A 48 -10.37 4.15 20.59
N PHE A 49 -10.13 3.84 19.31
CA PHE A 49 -11.08 4.09 18.22
C PHE A 49 -12.27 3.13 18.27
N PHE A 50 -12.10 1.89 18.72
CA PHE A 50 -13.24 0.98 18.91
C PHE A 50 -14.10 1.42 20.10
N LEU A 51 -13.48 1.82 21.21
CA LEU A 51 -14.20 2.22 22.43
C LEU A 51 -14.89 3.58 22.30
N ARG A 52 -14.31 4.50 21.53
CA ARG A 52 -14.85 5.86 21.28
C ARG A 52 -15.30 6.05 19.84
N GLY A 53 -15.66 4.96 19.18
CA GLY A 53 -15.95 4.92 17.74
C GLY A 53 -17.06 5.87 17.30
N ILE A 54 -17.07 6.12 16.00
CA ILE A 54 -18.04 6.99 15.35
C ILE A 54 -19.44 6.41 15.60
N LYS A 55 -20.27 7.14 16.35
CA LYS A 55 -21.70 6.84 16.45
C LYS A 55 -22.32 7.13 15.09
N GLU A 56 -22.68 6.08 14.37
CA GLU A 56 -23.48 6.21 13.16
C GLU A 56 -24.85 6.80 13.51
N LYS A 57 -25.40 7.63 12.61
CA LYS A 57 -26.76 8.11 12.77
C LYS A 57 -27.71 6.92 12.60
N GLU A 58 -28.68 6.80 13.50
CA GLU A 58 -29.76 5.83 13.33
C GLU A 58 -30.47 6.08 11.99
N GLU A 59 -30.62 5.04 11.18
CA GLU A 59 -31.38 5.11 9.93
C GLU A 59 -32.84 5.43 10.25
N VAL A 60 -33.41 6.42 9.55
CA VAL A 60 -34.82 6.76 9.72
C VAL A 60 -35.67 5.62 9.13
N GLN A 61 -36.78 5.28 9.78
CA GLN A 61 -37.65 4.16 9.41
C GLN A 61 -38.08 4.19 7.92
N GLU A 62 -38.30 5.38 7.35
CA GLU A 62 -38.58 5.56 5.91
C GLU A 62 -37.43 5.14 4.98
N GLN A 63 -36.17 5.26 5.39
CA GLN A 63 -35.02 4.82 4.61
C GLN A 63 -34.91 3.29 4.63
N PHE A 64 -35.22 2.68 5.78
CA PHE A 64 -35.21 1.24 5.96
C PHE A 64 -36.25 0.54 5.08
N GLU A 65 -37.44 1.12 4.94
CA GLU A 65 -38.51 0.57 4.10
C GLU A 65 -38.27 0.73 2.59
N LYS A 66 -37.57 1.81 2.18
CA LYS A 66 -37.27 2.09 0.77
C LYS A 66 -36.07 1.31 0.21
N ARG A 67 -35.31 0.62 1.05
CA ARG A 67 -34.09 -0.07 0.60
C ARG A 67 -34.40 -1.29 -0.27
N PRO A 68 -33.58 -1.56 -1.31
CA PRO A 68 -33.73 -2.79 -2.08
C PRO A 68 -33.47 -4.02 -1.19
N SER A 69 -34.13 -5.13 -1.48
CA SER A 69 -33.81 -6.42 -0.88
C SER A 69 -32.38 -6.83 -1.21
N PHE A 70 -31.74 -7.66 -0.38
CA PHE A 70 -30.33 -8.04 -0.53
C PHE A 70 -29.96 -8.47 -1.97
N LEU A 71 -30.75 -9.37 -2.58
CA LEU A 71 -30.50 -9.83 -3.95
C LEU A 71 -30.72 -8.74 -5.00
N LYS A 72 -31.66 -7.83 -4.76
CA LYS A 72 -31.90 -6.68 -5.64
C LYS A 72 -30.73 -5.70 -5.55
N SER A 73 -30.23 -5.42 -4.35
CA SER A 73 -29.02 -4.60 -4.14
C SER A 73 -27.81 -5.22 -4.84
N LEU A 74 -27.59 -6.53 -4.66
CA LEU A 74 -26.49 -7.24 -5.31
C LEU A 74 -26.58 -7.16 -6.84
N LYS A 75 -27.78 -7.35 -7.40
CA LYS A 75 -28.03 -7.20 -8.84
C LYS A 75 -27.73 -5.78 -9.31
N ILE A 76 -28.17 -4.75 -8.57
CA ILE A 76 -27.91 -3.34 -8.90
C ILE A 76 -26.39 -3.10 -8.94
N THR A 77 -25.66 -3.53 -7.91
CA THR A 77 -24.20 -3.41 -7.83
C THR A 77 -23.50 -4.06 -9.02
N PHE A 78 -23.82 -5.31 -9.35
CA PHE A 78 -23.20 -6.02 -10.48
C PHE A 78 -23.74 -5.64 -11.86
N THR A 79 -24.77 -4.78 -11.95
CA THR A 79 -25.24 -4.24 -13.24
C THR A 79 -24.61 -2.87 -13.54
N ASN A 80 -24.11 -2.18 -12.51
CA ASN A 80 -23.42 -0.90 -12.67
C ASN A 80 -22.03 -1.12 -13.30
N LYS A 81 -21.90 -0.73 -14.58
CA LYS A 81 -20.66 -0.87 -15.35
C LYS A 81 -19.52 0.00 -14.79
N GLU A 82 -19.82 1.18 -14.26
CA GLU A 82 -18.79 2.05 -13.69
C GLU A 82 -18.27 1.47 -12.36
N PHE A 83 -19.17 0.93 -11.52
CA PHE A 83 -18.79 0.19 -10.32
C PHE A 83 -17.89 -1.01 -10.64
N ILE A 84 -18.26 -1.85 -11.61
CA ILE A 84 -17.44 -3.02 -11.99
C ILE A 84 -16.04 -2.57 -12.46
N LYS A 85 -15.96 -1.56 -13.32
CA LYS A 85 -14.66 -1.02 -13.78
C LYS A 85 -13.83 -0.52 -12.61
N PHE A 86 -14.45 0.20 -11.68
CA PHE A 86 -13.80 0.68 -10.46
C PHE A 86 -13.28 -0.48 -9.61
N VAL A 87 -14.11 -1.48 -9.31
CA VAL A 87 -13.72 -2.65 -8.50
C VAL A 87 -12.54 -3.39 -9.11
N ILE A 88 -12.55 -3.61 -10.43
CA ILE A 88 -11.43 -4.29 -11.11
C ILE A 88 -10.15 -3.44 -10.99
N ALA A 89 -10.23 -2.15 -11.30
CA ALA A 89 -9.08 -1.25 -11.19
C ALA A 89 -8.55 -1.16 -9.75
N ASN A 90 -9.45 -1.03 -8.77
CA ASN A 90 -9.12 -0.98 -7.36
C ASN A 90 -8.48 -2.30 -6.88
N THR A 91 -9.00 -3.44 -7.33
CA THR A 91 -8.42 -4.76 -7.03
C THR A 91 -6.99 -4.85 -7.55
N CYS A 92 -6.73 -4.39 -8.78
CA CYS A 92 -5.37 -4.36 -9.34
C CYS A 92 -4.45 -3.44 -8.55
N VAL A 93 -4.92 -2.25 -8.15
CA VAL A 93 -4.14 -1.32 -7.31
C VAL A 93 -3.76 -1.97 -5.97
N TRP A 94 -4.74 -2.57 -5.28
CA TRP A 94 -4.49 -3.24 -4.01
C TRP A 94 -3.60 -4.47 -4.16
N TYR A 95 -3.73 -5.20 -5.26
CA TYR A 95 -2.83 -6.32 -5.57
C TYR A 95 -1.38 -5.82 -5.65
N VAL A 96 -1.11 -4.80 -6.48
CA VAL A 96 0.24 -4.22 -6.60
C VAL A 96 0.72 -3.65 -5.26
N PHE A 97 -0.14 -2.91 -4.55
CA PHE A 97 0.19 -2.31 -3.25
C PHE A 97 0.63 -3.36 -2.22
N ASN A 98 -0.04 -4.50 -2.16
CA ASN A 98 0.26 -5.55 -1.18
C ASN A 98 1.50 -6.37 -1.55
N ILE A 99 1.75 -6.63 -2.84
CA ILE A 99 2.92 -7.42 -3.24
C ILE A 99 4.21 -6.58 -3.29
N LEU A 100 4.10 -5.26 -3.50
CA LEU A 100 5.25 -4.40 -3.73
C LEU A 100 6.28 -4.44 -2.58
N PRO A 101 5.90 -4.36 -1.29
CA PRO A 101 6.87 -4.47 -0.19
C PRO A 101 7.63 -5.79 -0.19
N THR A 102 6.94 -6.90 -0.49
CA THR A 102 7.54 -8.24 -0.57
C THR A 102 8.50 -8.33 -1.75
N ILE A 103 8.07 -7.90 -2.94
CA ILE A 103 8.89 -7.93 -4.16
C ILE A 103 10.12 -7.05 -3.99
N LEU A 104 9.97 -5.83 -3.46
CA LEU A 104 11.10 -4.93 -3.22
C LEU A 104 12.10 -5.56 -2.24
N THR A 105 11.63 -6.17 -1.15
CA THR A 105 12.52 -6.85 -0.20
C THR A 105 13.35 -7.94 -0.89
N LEU A 106 12.70 -8.80 -1.69
CA LEU A 106 13.39 -9.84 -2.46
C LEU A 106 14.34 -9.25 -3.51
N TYR A 107 13.95 -8.14 -4.14
CA TYR A 107 14.77 -7.44 -5.13
C TYR A 107 16.05 -6.89 -4.50
N PHE A 108 15.96 -6.22 -3.35
CA PHE A 108 17.13 -5.72 -2.62
C PHE A 108 18.06 -6.85 -2.16
N VAL A 109 17.51 -7.98 -1.70
CA VAL A 109 18.36 -9.10 -1.28
C VAL A 109 19.02 -9.79 -2.47
N HIS A 110 18.27 -10.14 -3.51
CA HIS A 110 18.77 -11.00 -4.58
C HIS A 110 19.39 -10.26 -5.77
N VAL A 111 18.96 -9.03 -6.06
CA VAL A 111 19.43 -8.26 -7.22
C VAL A 111 20.46 -7.21 -6.83
N PHE A 112 20.35 -6.64 -5.63
CA PHE A 112 21.34 -5.72 -5.07
C PHE A 112 22.34 -6.40 -4.12
N GLY A 113 22.20 -7.69 -3.83
CA GLY A 113 23.16 -8.43 -2.97
C GLY A 113 23.10 -8.08 -1.49
N LEU A 114 22.02 -7.45 -0.99
CA LEU A 114 21.90 -7.09 0.43
C LEU A 114 21.52 -8.28 1.32
N SER A 115 22.45 -9.21 1.53
CA SER A 115 22.36 -10.21 2.59
C SER A 115 22.62 -9.57 3.96
N GLY A 116 21.56 -9.25 4.70
CA GLY A 116 21.64 -8.92 6.13
C GLY A 116 21.64 -7.44 6.54
N ASN A 117 21.34 -6.52 5.62
CA ASN A 117 21.07 -5.11 5.97
C ASN A 117 19.62 -4.72 5.66
N SER A 118 18.69 -5.29 6.42
CA SER A 118 17.25 -5.05 6.34
C SER A 118 16.88 -3.57 6.54
N ILE A 119 17.69 -2.80 7.25
CA ILE A 119 17.41 -1.39 7.58
C ILE A 119 17.34 -0.54 6.31
N ILE A 120 18.23 -0.78 5.33
CA ILE A 120 18.21 -0.03 4.05
C ILE A 120 16.90 -0.27 3.30
N ILE A 121 16.37 -1.50 3.33
CA ILE A 121 15.07 -1.86 2.74
C ILE A 121 13.93 -1.13 3.47
N GLY A 122 13.99 -1.08 4.80
CA GLY A 122 13.01 -0.34 5.60
C GLY A 122 13.03 1.16 5.33
N ILE A 123 14.23 1.75 5.17
CA ILE A 123 14.42 3.17 4.84
C ILE A 123 13.88 3.46 3.44
N SER A 124 14.17 2.61 2.44
CA SER A 124 13.70 2.84 1.07
C SER A 124 12.17 2.83 0.98
N LEU A 125 11.51 1.86 1.63
CA LEU A 125 10.05 1.80 1.74
C LEU A 125 9.47 2.99 2.52
N MET A 126 10.10 3.38 3.64
CA MET A 126 9.71 4.56 4.41
C MET A 126 9.74 5.82 3.54
N LEU A 127 10.81 6.03 2.76
CA LEU A 127 10.95 7.18 1.88
C LEU A 127 9.85 7.21 0.81
N SER A 128 9.44 6.06 0.27
CA SER A 128 8.28 5.99 -0.64
C SER A 128 7.02 6.53 0.03
N PHE A 129 6.73 6.14 1.28
CA PHE A 129 5.56 6.65 2.00
C PHE A 129 5.67 8.13 2.37
N VAL A 130 6.86 8.63 2.69
CA VAL A 130 7.10 10.06 2.96
C VAL A 130 6.84 10.88 1.70
N ILE A 131 7.42 10.47 0.56
CA ILE A 131 7.17 11.12 -0.73
C ILE A 131 5.69 11.04 -1.07
N ALA A 132 5.04 9.90 -0.81
CA ALA A 132 3.63 9.77 -1.08
C ALA A 132 2.78 10.78 -0.31
N ALA A 133 3.08 11.00 0.98
CA ALA A 133 2.41 12.02 1.78
C ALA A 133 2.65 13.45 1.25
N LEU A 134 3.90 13.78 0.89
CA LEU A 134 4.28 15.11 0.40
C LEU A 134 3.69 15.45 -0.97
N ILE A 135 3.49 14.44 -1.82
CA ILE A 135 3.02 14.61 -3.21
C ILE A 135 1.47 14.62 -3.31
N MET A 136 0.77 14.28 -2.24
CA MET A 136 -0.70 14.25 -2.24
C MET A 136 -1.36 15.57 -2.69
N PRO A 137 -0.88 16.77 -2.28
CA PRO A 137 -1.43 18.04 -2.79
C PRO A 137 -1.25 18.22 -4.30
N LEU A 138 -0.20 17.65 -4.89
CA LEU A 138 0.02 17.69 -6.33
C LEU A 138 -1.02 16.85 -7.07
N HIS A 139 -1.33 15.66 -6.55
CA HIS A 139 -2.41 14.82 -7.09
C HIS A 139 -3.76 15.50 -6.98
N ARG A 140 -4.05 16.15 -5.85
CA ARG A 140 -5.28 16.95 -5.72
C ARG A 140 -5.38 18.04 -6.81
N LYS A 141 -4.29 18.77 -7.07
CA LYS A 141 -4.25 19.79 -8.14
C LYS A 141 -4.41 19.17 -9.53
N LEU A 142 -3.79 18.01 -9.77
CA LEU A 142 -3.90 17.29 -11.04
C LEU A 142 -5.35 16.82 -11.28
N GLY A 143 -5.95 16.16 -10.29
CA GLY A 143 -7.35 15.73 -10.31
C GLY A 143 -8.33 16.87 -10.57
N ALA A 144 -8.11 18.03 -9.94
CA ALA A 144 -8.93 19.22 -10.19
C ALA A 144 -8.80 19.77 -11.61
N LYS A 145 -7.64 19.62 -12.26
CA LYS A 145 -7.37 20.18 -13.59
C LYS A 145 -7.87 19.31 -14.74
N ILE A 146 -7.68 17.99 -14.65
CA ILE A 146 -7.99 17.06 -15.76
C ILE A 146 -9.13 16.08 -15.44
N GLY A 147 -9.72 16.19 -14.24
CA GLY A 147 -10.74 15.29 -13.72
C GLY A 147 -10.13 14.10 -12.96
N MET A 148 -10.81 13.66 -11.89
CA MET A 148 -10.32 12.61 -10.98
C MET A 148 -10.02 11.30 -11.71
N ARG A 149 -10.93 10.88 -12.59
CA ARG A 149 -10.76 9.65 -13.39
C ARG A 149 -9.54 9.71 -14.30
N ASN A 150 -9.34 10.82 -15.02
CA ASN A 150 -8.21 10.96 -15.94
C ASN A 150 -6.89 11.08 -15.17
N ALA A 151 -6.88 11.81 -14.06
CA ALA A 151 -5.72 11.92 -13.19
C ALA A 151 -5.33 10.57 -12.57
N PHE A 152 -6.30 9.73 -12.22
CA PHE A 152 -6.04 8.35 -11.80
C PHE A 152 -5.41 7.53 -12.93
N MET A 153 -5.95 7.57 -14.15
CA MET A 153 -5.35 6.86 -15.29
C MET A 153 -3.91 7.29 -15.57
N VAL A 154 -3.64 8.60 -15.52
CA VAL A 154 -2.28 9.16 -15.67
C VAL A 154 -1.36 8.65 -14.56
N THR A 155 -1.86 8.57 -13.32
CA THR A 155 -1.10 8.06 -12.18
C THR A 155 -0.76 6.58 -12.35
N LEU A 156 -1.70 5.76 -12.81
CA LEU A 156 -1.46 4.34 -13.07
C LEU A 156 -0.43 4.15 -14.19
N ALA A 157 -0.53 4.94 -15.27
CA ALA A 157 0.48 4.93 -16.33
C ALA A 157 1.86 5.35 -15.80
N LEU A 158 1.92 6.41 -14.99
CA LEU A 158 3.15 6.84 -14.33
C LEU A 158 3.71 5.75 -13.41
N TRP A 159 2.85 4.97 -12.74
CA TRP A 159 3.31 3.87 -11.89
C TRP A 159 3.99 2.77 -12.69
N ILE A 160 3.39 2.37 -13.81
CA ILE A 160 3.99 1.40 -14.74
C ILE A 160 5.36 1.91 -15.22
N CYS A 161 5.44 3.18 -15.61
CA CYS A 161 6.71 3.79 -16.03
C CYS A 161 7.73 3.87 -14.88
N ALA A 162 7.29 4.15 -13.65
CA ALA A 162 8.16 4.26 -12.47
C ALA A 162 8.73 2.90 -12.00
N LEU A 163 8.10 1.79 -12.41
CA LEU A 163 8.61 0.44 -12.15
C LEU A 163 9.65 0.00 -13.19
N PHE A 164 9.62 0.54 -14.40
CA PHE A 164 10.54 0.16 -15.49
C PHE A 164 12.03 0.32 -15.15
N PRO A 165 12.48 1.38 -14.45
CA PRO A 165 13.88 1.55 -14.08
C PRO A 165 14.48 0.40 -13.27
N PHE A 166 13.67 -0.37 -12.51
CA PHE A 166 14.19 -1.54 -11.79
C PHE A 166 14.83 -2.55 -12.75
N VAL A 167 14.28 -2.75 -13.95
CA VAL A 167 14.83 -3.70 -14.93
C VAL A 167 16.27 -3.36 -15.36
N LEU A 168 16.67 -2.09 -15.25
CA LEU A 168 17.96 -1.60 -15.72
C LEU A 168 19.03 -1.55 -14.64
N VAL A 169 18.68 -1.84 -13.39
CA VAL A 169 19.51 -1.54 -12.22
C VAL A 169 19.71 -2.80 -11.37
N SER A 170 20.96 -3.26 -11.30
CA SER A 170 21.36 -4.49 -10.58
C SER A 170 22.80 -4.40 -10.11
N GLY A 171 23.14 -5.04 -8.98
CA GLY A 171 24.48 -5.00 -8.39
C GLY A 171 24.60 -3.99 -7.25
N GLU A 172 25.46 -4.28 -6.28
CA GLU A 172 25.66 -3.49 -5.06
C GLU A 172 26.03 -2.03 -5.35
N GLU A 173 26.75 -1.77 -6.44
CA GLU A 173 27.18 -0.44 -6.86
C GLU A 173 26.00 0.49 -7.19
N PHE A 174 24.84 -0.07 -7.54
CA PHE A 174 23.64 0.71 -7.84
C PHE A 174 22.67 0.79 -6.66
N LEU A 175 23.06 0.36 -5.46
CA LEU A 175 22.16 0.29 -4.31
C LEU A 175 21.46 1.63 -4.02
N ILE A 176 22.22 2.73 -4.02
CA ILE A 176 21.68 4.08 -3.78
C ILE A 176 20.64 4.44 -4.84
N LEU A 177 20.91 4.09 -6.10
CA LEU A 177 19.96 4.31 -7.19
C LEU A 177 18.68 3.48 -6.99
N GLY A 178 18.80 2.23 -6.55
CA GLY A 178 17.67 1.38 -6.16
C GLY A 178 16.81 1.99 -5.06
N VAL A 179 17.44 2.58 -4.03
CA VAL A 179 16.75 3.31 -2.96
C VAL A 179 16.00 4.53 -3.52
N ILE A 180 16.63 5.30 -4.41
CA ILE A 180 16.01 6.47 -5.04
C ILE A 180 14.82 6.07 -5.90
N ILE A 181 14.95 5.04 -6.75
CA ILE A 181 13.86 4.53 -7.58
C ILE A 181 12.69 4.06 -6.71
N THR A 182 12.99 3.35 -5.62
CA THR A 182 11.98 2.91 -4.64
C THR A 182 11.28 4.11 -4.01
N ALA A 183 12.02 5.12 -3.56
CA ALA A 183 11.47 6.33 -2.99
C ALA A 183 10.57 7.08 -3.99
N LEU A 184 10.99 7.20 -5.25
CA LEU A 184 10.21 7.86 -6.31
C LEU A 184 8.91 7.12 -6.65
N ASN A 185 8.83 5.80 -6.42
CA ASN A 185 7.57 5.07 -6.52
C ASN A 185 6.51 5.57 -5.50
N GLY A 186 6.90 6.36 -4.49
CA GLY A 186 5.98 7.11 -3.64
C GLY A 186 5.08 8.10 -4.40
N ILE A 187 5.54 8.64 -5.54
CA ILE A 187 4.77 9.57 -6.38
C ILE A 187 3.48 8.92 -6.91
N PRO A 188 3.55 7.81 -7.68
CA PRO A 188 2.34 7.13 -8.14
C PRO A 188 1.56 6.48 -6.99
N LEU A 189 2.24 6.02 -5.93
CA LEU A 189 1.60 5.44 -4.74
C LEU A 189 0.63 6.43 -4.08
N SER A 190 1.03 7.70 -3.98
CA SER A 190 0.21 8.79 -3.45
C SER A 190 -1.11 8.95 -4.22
N GLY A 191 -1.03 8.96 -5.55
CA GLY A 191 -2.20 9.15 -6.40
C GLY A 191 -3.10 7.93 -6.35
N ALA A 192 -2.53 6.72 -6.35
CA ALA A 192 -3.31 5.49 -6.24
C ALA A 192 -4.16 5.47 -4.97
N LEU A 193 -3.60 5.85 -3.81
CA LEU A 193 -4.33 5.96 -2.55
C LEU A 193 -5.36 7.10 -2.59
N PHE A 194 -5.00 8.26 -3.14
CA PHE A 194 -5.85 9.45 -3.15
C PHE A 194 -7.09 9.29 -4.05
N TYR A 195 -6.93 8.80 -5.29
CA TYR A 195 -8.04 8.76 -6.25
C TYR A 195 -9.00 7.59 -6.00
N VAL A 196 -8.53 6.47 -5.43
CA VAL A 196 -9.38 5.30 -5.16
C VAL A 196 -10.53 5.67 -4.22
N ASP A 197 -10.25 6.37 -3.13
CA ASP A 197 -11.27 6.74 -2.14
C ASP A 197 -12.32 7.69 -2.72
N ILE A 198 -11.88 8.61 -3.58
CA ILE A 198 -12.78 9.59 -4.22
C ILE A 198 -13.65 8.91 -5.27
N LEU A 199 -13.04 8.10 -6.15
CA LEU A 199 -13.76 7.40 -7.19
C LEU A 199 -14.73 6.37 -6.62
N HIS A 200 -14.43 5.79 -5.45
CA HIS A 200 -15.35 4.92 -4.74
C HIS A 200 -16.61 5.65 -4.28
N ALA A 201 -16.48 6.90 -3.81
CA ALA A 201 -17.62 7.70 -3.39
C ALA A 201 -18.53 8.14 -4.54
N ASP A 202 -18.01 8.14 -5.77
CA ASP A 202 -18.72 8.54 -6.99
C ASP A 202 -19.50 7.39 -7.67
N VAL A 203 -19.24 6.11 -7.35
CA VAL A 203 -19.80 4.93 -8.06
C VAL A 203 -20.84 4.12 -7.30
#